data_AF-A0A2E2HEA9-F1
#
_entry.id   AF-A0A2E2HEA9-F1
#
_cell.length_a   1.000
_cell.length_b   1.000
_cell.length_c   1.000
_cell.angle_alpha   90.00
_cell.angle_beta   90.00
_cell.angle_gamma   90.00
#
_symmetry.space_group_name_H-M   'P 1'
#
loop_
_entity.id
_entity.type
_entity.pdbx_description
1 polymer ?
#
loop_
_entity_poly.entity_id
_entity_poly.type
_entity_poly.pdbx_seq_one_letter_code
_entity_poly.pdbx_strand_id
1 'polypeptide(L)'
;MNPVKKLTPLLFTWLYLLMSSTVNAQSGTDGGNYEADLQGYWYNPLYEDNRDRGEGPYIGDYLGLPLNEAAIQAAEAWDPTILSLEERQCNDYAADYAAHSIGNQAIWKEVDPFTNETIAWRLRLS
;
A
#
# COMPACT_ATOMS: atom_id res chain seq x y z
N MET A 1 59.97 42.80 4.81
CA MET A 1 59.16 41.62 4.43
C MET A 1 57.78 42.12 4.02
N ASN A 2 57.38 41.97 2.75
CA ASN A 2 56.26 42.71 2.16
C ASN A 2 54.90 42.12 2.61
N PRO A 3 53.99 42.87 3.29
CA PRO A 3 52.75 42.34 3.86
C PRO A 3 51.79 41.74 2.82
N VAL A 4 51.90 42.17 1.57
CA VAL A 4 51.08 41.70 0.43
C VAL A 4 51.30 40.21 0.13
N LYS A 5 52.51 39.67 0.38
CA LYS A 5 52.85 38.26 0.08
C LYS A 5 52.24 37.26 1.09
N LYS A 6 51.80 37.72 2.26
CA LYS A 6 51.14 36.88 3.29
C LYS A 6 49.62 36.88 3.18
N LEU A 7 49.04 37.90 2.54
CA LEU A 7 47.59 38.07 2.42
C LEU A 7 46.98 37.15 1.35
N THR A 8 47.73 36.87 0.28
CA THR A 8 47.33 36.00 -0.83
C THR A 8 47.09 34.53 -0.46
N PRO A 9 47.95 33.83 0.31
CA PRO A 9 47.67 32.44 0.70
C PRO A 9 46.51 32.34 1.69
N LEU A 10 46.34 33.33 2.57
CA LEU A 10 45.22 33.39 3.53
C LEU A 10 43.88 33.54 2.82
N LEU A 11 43.76 34.48 1.88
CA LEU A 11 42.55 34.66 1.07
C LEU A 11 42.20 33.41 0.27
N PHE A 12 43.20 32.68 -0.26
CA PHE A 12 42.96 31.42 -0.96
C PHE A 12 42.46 30.31 -0.03
N THR A 13 42.99 30.17 1.20
CA THR A 13 42.47 29.20 2.18
C THR A 13 41.04 29.51 2.64
N TRP A 14 40.67 30.78 2.79
CA TRP A 14 39.30 31.18 3.14
C TRP A 14 38.32 30.93 1.98
N LEU A 15 38.74 31.18 0.75
CA LEU A 15 37.93 30.88 -0.44
C LEU A 15 37.73 29.35 -0.61
N TYR A 16 38.75 28.54 -0.32
CA TYR A 16 38.66 27.09 -0.35
C TYR A 16 37.70 26.54 0.72
N LEU A 17 37.69 27.12 1.93
CA LEU A 17 36.75 26.75 2.99
C LEU A 17 35.29 27.10 2.63
N LEU A 18 35.06 28.26 1.99
CA LEU A 18 33.74 28.70 1.54
C LEU A 18 33.20 27.90 0.34
N MET A 19 34.08 27.37 -0.51
CA MET A 19 33.70 26.51 -1.64
C MET A 19 33.46 25.05 -1.24
N SER A 20 33.84 24.65 -0.03
CA SER A 20 33.65 23.28 0.48
C SER A 20 32.24 23.04 1.06
N SER A 21 31.40 24.07 1.20
CA SER A 21 30.12 23.98 1.92
C SER A 21 28.89 23.66 1.05
N THR A 22 29.03 23.27 -0.22
CA THR A 22 27.87 22.99 -1.09
C THR A 22 27.69 21.52 -1.47
N VAL A 23 28.48 20.58 -0.94
CA VAL A 23 28.32 19.15 -1.23
C VAL A 23 27.85 18.40 0.02
N ASN A 24 26.68 18.78 0.55
CA ASN A 24 25.87 17.88 1.41
C ASN A 24 24.42 18.37 1.60
N ALA A 25 23.82 19.01 0.60
CA ALA A 25 22.39 19.35 0.64
C ALA A 25 21.46 18.18 0.24
N GLN A 26 22.01 17.02 -0.11
CA GLN A 26 21.21 15.83 -0.49
C GLN A 26 21.82 14.56 0.10
N SER A 27 22.09 14.56 1.40
CA SER A 27 22.13 13.32 2.18
C SER A 27 20.77 13.17 2.85
N GLY A 28 19.73 12.91 2.06
CA GLY A 28 18.43 12.48 2.55
C GLY A 28 18.52 11.02 3.01
N THR A 29 19.30 10.77 4.06
CA THR A 29 19.19 9.55 4.86
C THR A 29 18.51 9.96 6.15
N ASP A 30 17.23 10.34 6.03
CA ASP A 30 16.35 10.28 7.19
C ASP A 30 16.25 8.80 7.56
N GLY A 31 16.89 8.42 8.67
CA GLY A 31 16.56 7.21 9.41
C GLY A 31 15.17 7.30 10.06
N GLY A 32 14.24 7.99 9.41
CA GLY A 32 12.84 7.99 9.75
C GLY A 32 12.25 6.67 9.27
N ASN A 33 11.33 6.11 10.06
CA ASN A 33 10.45 5.08 9.56
C ASN A 33 9.82 5.61 8.27
N TYR A 34 10.19 5.07 7.11
CA TYR A 34 9.50 5.35 5.88
C TYR A 34 8.15 4.65 5.99
N GLU A 35 7.22 5.29 6.68
CA GLU A 35 5.82 4.90 6.63
C GLU A 35 5.41 5.08 5.17
N ALA A 36 5.17 3.95 4.49
CA ALA A 36 4.69 3.97 3.12
C ALA A 36 3.41 4.81 3.08
N ASP A 37 3.42 5.88 2.29
CA ASP A 37 2.23 6.72 2.15
C ASP A 37 1.19 5.96 1.32
N LEU A 38 0.15 5.48 2.00
CA LEU A 38 -0.96 4.76 1.38
C LEU A 38 -2.05 5.69 0.83
N GLN A 39 -1.88 7.01 0.95
CA GLN A 39 -2.91 7.96 0.53
C GLN A 39 -3.14 7.90 -0.98
N GLY A 40 -4.40 7.75 -1.38
CA GLY A 40 -4.76 7.75 -2.80
C GLY A 40 -6.06 7.03 -3.11
N TYR A 41 -6.30 6.92 -4.41
CA TYR A 41 -7.35 6.07 -4.97
C TYR A 41 -6.70 4.82 -5.52
N TRP A 42 -7.14 3.68 -5.00
CA TRP A 42 -6.63 2.36 -5.33
C TRP A 42 -7.69 1.64 -6.15
N TYR A 43 -7.25 1.15 -7.30
CA TYR A 43 -8.05 0.33 -8.20
C TYR A 43 -7.48 -1.08 -8.19
N ASN A 44 -8.37 -2.09 -8.22
CA ASN A 44 -7.95 -3.48 -8.40
C ASN A 44 -7.98 -3.84 -9.89
N PRO A 45 -6.81 -4.00 -10.55
CA PRO A 45 -6.78 -4.27 -11.98
C PRO A 45 -7.07 -5.72 -12.37
N LEU A 46 -7.15 -6.65 -11.41
CA LEU A 46 -7.48 -8.07 -11.65
C LEU A 46 -6.69 -8.66 -12.84
N TYR A 47 -5.36 -8.78 -12.68
CA TYR A 47 -4.49 -9.29 -13.73
C TYR A 47 -4.42 -10.82 -13.70
N GLU A 48 -3.35 -11.39 -13.15
CA GLU A 48 -3.10 -12.83 -13.13
C GLU A 48 -4.12 -13.61 -12.30
N ASP A 49 -4.74 -12.94 -11.33
CA ASP A 49 -5.63 -13.47 -10.31
C ASP A 49 -7.11 -13.19 -10.61
N ASN A 50 -7.45 -12.70 -11.81
CA ASN A 50 -8.82 -12.34 -12.17
C ASN A 50 -9.82 -13.48 -11.95
N ARG A 51 -9.40 -14.71 -12.28
CA ARG A 51 -10.27 -15.87 -12.10
C ARG A 51 -10.53 -16.18 -10.63
N ASP A 52 -9.51 -16.10 -9.79
CA ASP A 52 -9.63 -16.43 -8.37
C ASP A 52 -10.28 -15.29 -7.56
N ARG A 53 -10.12 -14.03 -8.00
CA ARG A 53 -10.66 -12.83 -7.31
C ARG A 53 -11.94 -12.26 -7.92
N GLY A 54 -12.33 -12.74 -9.10
CA GLY A 54 -13.53 -12.34 -9.83
C GLY A 54 -14.60 -13.43 -9.79
N GLU A 55 -14.73 -14.17 -10.89
CA GLU A 55 -15.79 -15.18 -11.07
C GLU A 55 -15.62 -16.43 -10.17
N GLY A 56 -14.42 -16.68 -9.67
CA GLY A 56 -14.04 -17.86 -8.93
C GLY A 56 -13.54 -19.02 -9.81
N PRO A 57 -13.00 -20.09 -9.18
CA PRO A 57 -12.62 -21.32 -9.87
C PRO A 57 -13.81 -22.00 -10.55
N TYR A 58 -13.54 -22.89 -11.52
CA TYR A 58 -14.62 -23.63 -12.17
C TYR A 58 -15.34 -24.54 -11.16
N ILE A 59 -16.65 -24.73 -11.34
CA ILE A 59 -17.40 -25.73 -10.57
C ILE A 59 -16.74 -27.09 -10.79
N GLY A 60 -16.41 -27.77 -9.68
CA GLY A 60 -15.70 -29.06 -9.71
C GLY A 60 -14.17 -28.94 -9.77
N ASP A 61 -13.61 -27.74 -9.79
CA ASP A 61 -12.17 -27.53 -9.65
C ASP A 61 -11.77 -27.56 -8.17
N TYR A 62 -11.24 -28.70 -7.74
CA TYR A 62 -10.80 -28.94 -6.37
C TYR A 62 -9.27 -28.89 -6.23
N LEU A 63 -8.54 -28.40 -7.25
CA LEU A 63 -7.09 -28.44 -7.25
C LEU A 63 -6.49 -27.66 -6.07
N GLY A 64 -5.59 -28.31 -5.32
CA GLY A 64 -4.90 -27.69 -4.18
C GLY A 64 -5.70 -27.67 -2.88
N LEU A 65 -6.98 -28.08 -2.87
CA LEU A 65 -7.78 -28.19 -1.66
C LEU A 65 -7.57 -29.58 -1.01
N PRO A 66 -7.29 -29.66 0.31
CA PRO A 66 -7.11 -30.92 1.02
C PRO A 66 -8.47 -31.57 1.35
N LEU A 67 -9.26 -31.91 0.33
CA LEU A 67 -10.60 -32.48 0.48
C LEU A 67 -10.57 -34.01 0.62
N ASN A 68 -11.43 -34.53 1.50
CA ASN A 68 -11.76 -35.96 1.57
C ASN A 68 -13.05 -36.24 0.78
N GLU A 69 -13.44 -37.52 0.65
CA GLU A 69 -14.64 -37.92 -0.09
C GLU A 69 -15.93 -37.23 0.40
N ALA A 70 -16.09 -37.10 1.72
CA ALA A 70 -17.24 -36.43 2.31
C ALA A 70 -17.30 -34.93 1.94
N ALA A 71 -16.14 -34.26 1.90
CA ALA A 71 -16.06 -32.86 1.51
C ALA A 71 -16.32 -32.67 0.01
N ILE A 72 -15.88 -33.60 -0.85
CA ILE A 72 -16.22 -33.58 -2.28
C ILE A 72 -17.72 -33.74 -2.46
N GLN A 73 -18.35 -34.69 -1.76
CA GLN A 73 -19.80 -34.88 -1.84
C GLN A 73 -20.58 -33.63 -1.39
N ALA A 74 -20.10 -32.94 -0.35
CA ALA A 74 -20.69 -31.69 0.09
C ALA A 74 -20.55 -30.57 -0.96
N ALA A 75 -19.42 -30.51 -1.66
CA ALA A 75 -19.21 -29.55 -2.74
C ALA A 75 -20.09 -29.84 -3.96
N GLU A 76 -20.25 -31.11 -4.35
CA GLU A 76 -21.11 -31.53 -5.46
C GLU A 76 -22.61 -31.35 -5.17
N ALA A 77 -23.00 -31.39 -3.89
CA ALA A 77 -24.37 -31.15 -3.48
C ALA A 77 -24.76 -29.65 -3.44
N TRP A 78 -23.80 -28.74 -3.65
CA TRP A 78 -24.05 -27.31 -3.61
C TRP A 78 -24.72 -26.82 -4.90
N ASP A 79 -25.72 -25.95 -4.76
CA ASP A 79 -26.47 -25.36 -5.87
C ASP A 79 -26.46 -23.81 -5.77
N PRO A 80 -26.08 -23.09 -6.85
CA PRO A 80 -26.00 -21.62 -6.85
C PRO A 80 -27.34 -20.92 -6.59
N THR A 81 -28.48 -21.60 -6.78
CA THR A 81 -29.81 -21.06 -6.47
C THR A 81 -29.95 -20.65 -5.01
N ILE A 82 -29.15 -21.18 -4.09
CA ILE A 82 -29.15 -20.79 -2.68
C ILE A 82 -28.85 -19.30 -2.46
N LEU A 83 -28.07 -18.68 -3.35
CA LEU A 83 -27.75 -17.25 -3.30
C LEU A 83 -28.91 -16.37 -3.77
N SER A 84 -29.84 -16.94 -4.54
CA SER A 84 -31.04 -16.24 -5.03
C SER A 84 -32.21 -16.27 -4.05
N LEU A 85 -32.07 -16.99 -2.93
CA LEU A 85 -33.10 -17.06 -1.89
C LEU A 85 -33.26 -15.71 -1.19
N GLU A 86 -34.50 -15.30 -0.95
CA GLU A 86 -34.83 -14.02 -0.30
C GLU A 86 -34.23 -13.95 1.11
N GLU A 87 -34.24 -15.08 1.83
CA GLU A 87 -33.73 -15.19 3.19
C GLU A 87 -32.20 -14.97 3.27
N ARG A 88 -31.49 -15.05 2.14
CA ARG A 88 -30.03 -14.90 2.08
C ARG A 88 -29.57 -13.55 1.57
N GLN A 89 -30.47 -12.65 1.17
CA GLN A 89 -30.10 -11.33 0.63
C GLN A 89 -29.37 -10.43 1.65
N CYS A 90 -29.54 -10.69 2.95
CA CYS A 90 -28.84 -9.97 4.01
C CYS A 90 -27.56 -10.66 4.52
N ASN A 91 -27.15 -11.78 3.92
CA ASN A 91 -25.84 -12.36 4.21
C ASN A 91 -24.79 -11.52 3.50
N ASP A 92 -24.30 -10.50 4.19
CA ASP A 92 -23.24 -9.66 3.67
C ASP A 92 -21.96 -10.49 3.50
N TYR A 93 -21.13 -10.07 2.55
CA TYR A 93 -19.77 -10.54 2.49
C TYR A 93 -19.05 -10.06 3.75
N ALA A 94 -18.10 -10.86 4.24
CA ALA A 94 -17.28 -10.43 5.36
C ALA A 94 -16.56 -9.12 4.97
N ALA A 95 -16.46 -8.16 5.89
CA ALA A 95 -16.00 -6.80 5.58
C ALA A 95 -14.58 -6.75 4.99
N ASP A 96 -13.77 -7.77 5.27
CA ASP A 96 -12.45 -8.01 4.70
C ASP A 96 -12.49 -8.45 3.23
N TYR A 97 -13.55 -9.12 2.79
CA TYR A 97 -13.73 -9.53 1.40
C TYR A 97 -13.75 -8.32 0.45
N ALA A 98 -14.45 -7.25 0.82
CA ALA A 98 -14.60 -6.08 -0.04
C ALA A 98 -13.26 -5.35 -0.32
N ALA A 99 -12.33 -5.35 0.64
CA ALA A 99 -11.01 -4.73 0.48
C ALA A 99 -10.06 -5.55 -0.43
N HIS A 100 -10.29 -6.85 -0.57
CA HIS A 100 -9.51 -7.72 -1.46
C HIS A 100 -10.25 -8.07 -2.76
N SER A 101 -11.56 -7.84 -2.85
CA SER A 101 -12.35 -8.11 -4.04
C SER A 101 -12.19 -6.97 -5.07
N ILE A 102 -13.19 -6.80 -5.93
CA ILE A 102 -13.22 -5.84 -7.04
C ILE A 102 -13.46 -4.38 -6.59
N GLY A 103 -13.66 -4.14 -5.30
CA GLY A 103 -13.98 -2.83 -4.76
C GLY A 103 -12.82 -1.85 -4.84
N ASN A 104 -13.09 -0.65 -5.34
CA ASN A 104 -12.10 0.43 -5.33
C ASN A 104 -12.01 1.06 -3.95
N GLN A 105 -10.84 1.59 -3.61
CA GLN A 105 -10.56 2.07 -2.26
C GLN A 105 -10.02 3.50 -2.31
N ALA A 106 -10.59 4.35 -1.47
CA ALA A 106 -9.99 5.64 -1.15
C ALA A 106 -9.35 5.55 0.23
N ILE A 107 -8.05 5.84 0.31
CA ILE A 107 -7.30 5.84 1.57
C ILE A 107 -6.79 7.25 1.82
N TRP A 108 -6.98 7.76 3.04
CA TRP A 108 -6.46 9.07 3.44
C TRP A 108 -6.03 9.12 4.90
N LYS A 109 -5.15 10.07 5.20
CA LYS A 109 -4.66 10.35 6.55
C LYS A 109 -5.64 11.24 7.29
N GLU A 110 -5.91 10.90 8.53
CA GLU A 110 -6.41 11.85 9.52
C GLU A 110 -5.21 12.41 10.28
N VAL A 111 -5.12 13.73 10.32
CA VAL A 111 -3.95 14.46 10.81
C VAL A 111 -4.36 15.36 11.96
N ASP A 112 -3.56 15.39 13.03
CA ASP A 112 -3.75 16.34 14.13
C ASP A 112 -3.48 17.77 13.61
N PRO A 113 -4.44 18.71 13.76
CA PRO A 113 -4.31 20.06 13.21
C PRO A 113 -3.20 20.91 13.88
N PHE A 114 -2.72 20.52 15.06
CA PHE A 114 -1.71 21.25 15.81
C PHE A 114 -0.30 20.67 15.63
N THR A 115 -0.16 19.35 15.51
CA THR A 115 1.15 18.69 15.36
C THR A 115 1.48 18.29 13.92
N ASN A 116 0.50 18.26 13.02
CA ASN A 116 0.59 17.68 11.68
C ASN A 116 0.99 16.19 11.66
N GLU A 117 0.85 15.49 12.78
CA GLU A 117 1.11 14.06 12.86
C GLU A 117 -0.09 13.26 12.36
N THR A 118 0.18 12.12 11.70
CA THR A 118 -0.89 11.21 11.28
C THR A 118 -1.40 10.47 12.52
N ILE A 119 -2.68 10.68 12.86
CA ILE A 119 -3.32 10.07 14.03
C ILE A 119 -4.15 8.84 13.66
N ALA A 120 -4.61 8.75 12.41
CA ALA A 120 -5.31 7.58 11.91
C ALA A 120 -5.24 7.48 10.38
N TRP A 121 -5.44 6.26 9.87
CA TRP A 121 -5.74 6.01 8.47
C TRP A 121 -7.23 5.72 8.30
N ARG A 122 -7.82 6.30 7.27
CA ARG A 122 -9.22 6.09 6.91
C ARG A 122 -9.28 5.39 5.57
N LEU A 123 -10.17 4.42 5.47
CA LEU A 123 -10.44 3.65 4.26
C LEU A 123 -11.92 3.76 3.95
N ARG A 124 -12.23 4.08 2.68
CA ARG A 124 -13.59 4.03 2.15
C ARG A 124 -13.60 3.09 0.94
N LEU A 125 -14.44 2.08 1.02
CA LEU A 125 -14.80 1.23 -0.12
C LEU A 125 -15.78 2.00 -1.02
N SER A 126 -15.58 1.95 -2.34
CA SER A 126 -16.48 2.55 -3.33
C SER A 126 -17.00 1.53 -4.33
#